data_AF-A0A1X7A2M6-F1
#
_entry.id   AF-A0A1X7A2M6-F1
#
_cell.length_a   1.000
_cell.length_b   1.000
_cell.length_c   1.000
_cell.angle_alpha   90.00
_cell.angle_beta   90.00
_cell.angle_gamma   90.00
#
_symmetry.space_group_name_H-M   'P 1'
#
loop_
_entity.id
_entity.type
_entity.pdbx_description
1 polymer ?
#
loop_
_entity_poly.entity_id
_entity_poly.type
_entity_poly.pdbx_seq_one_letter_code
_entity_poly.pdbx_strand_id
1 'polypeptide(L)' 'MQARVSRKIHERIEGLPKAVRDIARKGQLRMYQRYRHQLVAGKAKVVVTTAIACKMVGFIWAIDRAVTATLA' A
#
# COMPACT_ATOMS: atom_id res chain seq x y z
N MET A 1 1.96 1.03 14.43
CA MET A 1 3.29 1.13 13.79
C MET A 1 3.21 2.09 12.62
N GLN A 2 3.93 3.22 12.68
CA GLN A 2 4.02 4.18 11.59
C GLN A 2 4.95 3.58 10.53
N ALA A 3 4.46 3.42 9.28
CA ALA A 3 5.36 3.02 8.19
C ALA A 3 6.38 4.14 7.99
N ARG A 4 7.68 3.83 8.20
CA ARG A 4 8.79 4.75 7.97
C ARG A 4 8.92 4.94 6.46
N VAL A 5 8.64 6.15 5.99
CA VAL A 5 8.79 6.52 4.59
C VAL A 5 10.13 7.23 4.46
N SER A 6 10.99 6.76 3.55
CA SER A 6 12.24 7.47 3.23
C SER A 6 11.92 8.86 2.69
N ARG A 7 12.78 9.85 2.98
CA ARG A 7 12.60 11.26 2.57
C ARG A 7 12.23 11.39 1.09
N LYS A 8 12.94 10.68 0.21
CA LYS A 8 12.68 10.63 -1.24
C LYS A 8 11.27 10.16 -1.61
N ILE A 9 10.70 9.22 -0.85
CA ILE A 9 9.32 8.75 -1.10
C ILE A 9 8.32 9.75 -0.51
N HIS A 10 8.66 10.41 0.60
CA HIS A 10 7.81 11.42 1.18
C HIS A 10 7.61 12.60 0.23
N GLU A 11 8.70 13.15 -0.31
CA GLU A 11 8.69 14.24 -1.29
C GLU A 11 7.80 13.92 -2.51
N ARG A 12 7.87 12.67 -3.01
CA ARG A 12 7.02 12.22 -4.12
C ARG A 12 5.54 12.13 -3.78
N ILE A 13 5.21 11.86 -2.52
CA ILE A 13 3.83 11.66 -2.06
C ILE A 13 3.19 12.99 -1.63
N GLU A 14 3.97 13.97 -1.17
CA GLU A 14 3.46 15.26 -0.65
C GLU A 14 2.59 16.02 -1.65
N GLY A 15 2.94 15.99 -2.93
CA GLY A 15 2.16 16.64 -4.00
C GLY A 15 0.90 15.89 -4.43
N LEU A 16 0.61 14.71 -3.88
CA LEU A 16 -0.55 13.91 -4.28
C LEU A 16 -1.83 14.29 -3.50
N PRO A 17 -3.02 14.15 -4.12
CA PRO A 17 -4.29 14.37 -3.46
C PRO A 17 -4.42 13.55 -2.17
N LYS A 18 -5.04 14.13 -1.15
CA LYS A 18 -5.22 13.49 0.17
C LYS A 18 -5.87 12.10 0.07
N ALA A 19 -6.88 11.94 -0.79
CA ALA A 19 -7.55 10.67 -1.02
C ALA A 19 -6.58 9.56 -1.49
N VAL A 20 -5.65 9.89 -2.40
CA VAL A 20 -4.63 8.95 -2.88
C VAL A 20 -3.69 8.56 -1.75
N ARG A 21 -3.25 9.54 -0.94
CA ARG A 21 -2.37 9.29 0.22
C ARG A 21 -3.03 8.39 1.26
N ASP A 22 -4.31 8.59 1.54
CA ASP A 22 -5.07 7.80 2.52
C ASP A 22 -5.26 6.35 2.06
N ILE A 23 -5.61 6.14 0.78
CA ILE A 23 -5.73 4.79 0.19
C ILE A 23 -4.37 4.08 0.22
N ALA A 24 -3.30 4.78 -0.19
CA ALA A 24 -1.94 4.23 -0.16
C ALA A 24 -1.51 3.86 1.27
N ARG A 25 -1.79 4.72 2.26
CA ARG A 25 -1.48 4.47 3.66
C ARG A 25 -2.24 3.26 4.21
N LYS A 26 -3.53 3.15 3.91
CA LYS A 26 -4.36 1.99 4.29
C LYS A 26 -3.84 0.71 3.65
N GLY A 27 -3.43 0.76 2.39
CA GLY A 27 -2.79 -0.34 1.67
C GLY A 27 -1.50 -0.80 2.36
N GLN A 28 -0.57 0.12 2.61
CA GLN A 28 0.70 -0.18 3.27
C GLN A 28 0.52 -0.86 4.63
N LEU A 29 -0.36 -0.31 5.48
CA LEU A 29 -0.61 -0.88 6.81
C LEU A 29 -1.19 -2.30 6.71
N ARG A 30 -2.14 -2.53 5.80
CA ARG A 30 -2.74 -3.85 5.60
C ARG A 30 -1.72 -4.87 5.09
N MET A 31 -0.89 -4.50 4.12
CA MET A 31 0.16 -5.40 3.60
C MET A 31 1.21 -5.71 4.65
N TYR A 32 1.65 -4.70 5.41
CA TYR A 32 2.64 -4.91 6.47
C TYR A 32 2.11 -5.86 7.55
N GLN A 33 0.87 -5.68 8.01
CA GLN A 33 0.23 -6.58 8.97
C GLN A 33 0.12 -8.01 8.42
N ARG A 34 -0.32 -8.16 7.16
CA ARG A 34 -0.45 -9.47 6.52
C ARG A 34 0.90 -10.15 6.34
N TYR A 35 1.92 -9.41 5.89
CA TYR A 35 3.30 -9.89 5.76
C TYR A 35 3.79 -10.45 7.09
N ARG A 36 3.66 -9.67 8.17
CA ARG A 36 4.06 -10.09 9.52
C ARG A 36 3.31 -11.34 9.97
N HIS A 37 1.99 -11.35 9.82
CA HIS A 37 1.18 -12.50 10.23
C HIS A 37 1.60 -13.78 9.48
N GLN A 38 1.83 -13.69 8.17
CA GLN A 38 2.23 -14.84 7.36
C GLN A 38 3.68 -15.28 7.61
N LEU A 39 4.59 -14.36 7.90
CA LEU A 39 5.95 -14.68 8.32
C LEU A 39 5.96 -15.40 9.68
N VAL A 40 5.22 -14.90 10.66
CA VAL A 40 5.11 -15.53 11.99
C VAL A 40 4.48 -16.92 11.89
N ALA A 41 3.55 -17.11 10.96
CA ALA A 41 2.98 -18.42 10.64
C ALA A 41 3.94 -19.38 9.91
N GLY A 42 5.20 -19.00 9.67
CA GLY A 42 6.22 -19.87 9.06
C GLY A 42 6.07 -20.10 7.56
N LYS A 43 5.29 -19.28 6.85
CA LYS A 43 5.09 -19.46 5.40
C LYS A 43 6.37 -19.10 4.62
N ALA A 44 6.63 -19.83 3.54
CA ALA A 44 7.72 -19.52 2.62
C ALA A 44 7.60 -18.08 2.10
N LYS A 45 8.72 -17.34 2.10
CA LYS A 45 8.76 -15.91 1.71
C LYS A 45 8.12 -15.66 0.34
N VAL A 46 8.31 -16.56 -0.62
CA VAL A 46 7.72 -16.47 -1.96
C VAL A 46 6.19 -16.46 -1.91
N VAL A 47 5.59 -17.35 -1.12
CA VAL A 47 4.12 -17.41 -0.94
C VAL A 47 3.60 -16.13 -0.29
N VAL A 48 4.32 -15.60 0.70
CA VAL A 48 3.97 -14.35 1.37
C VAL A 48 3.99 -13.17 0.41
N THR A 49 5.08 -13.03 -0.36
CA THR A 49 5.25 -11.95 -1.33
C THR A 49 4.19 -12.02 -2.42
N THR A 50 3.92 -13.20 -2.99
CA THR A 50 2.88 -13.37 -4.01
C THR A 50 1.49 -13.02 -3.46
N ALA A 51 1.16 -13.48 -2.24
CA ALA A 51 -0.12 -13.18 -1.62
C ALA A 51 -0.32 -11.68 -1.35
N ILE A 52 0.76 -10.94 -1.09
CA ILE A 52 0.73 -9.48 -0.94
C ILE A 52 0.57 -8.80 -2.29
N ALA A 53 1.35 -9.20 -3.30
CA ALA A 53 1.29 -8.63 -4.65
C ALA A 53 -0.13 -8.71 -5.25
N CYS A 54 -0.78 -9.87 -5.15
CA CYS A 54 -2.16 -10.03 -5.61
C CYS A 54 -3.15 -9.11 -4.89
N LYS A 55 -2.88 -8.77 -3.62
CA LYS A 55 -3.72 -7.84 -2.85
C LYS A 55 -3.43 -6.38 -3.15
N MET A 56 -2.27 -6.04 -3.72
CA MET A 56 -1.92 -4.66 -4.08
C MET A 56 -2.76 -4.13 -5.24
N VAL A 57 -3.17 -5.00 -6.18
CA VAL A 57 -3.95 -4.62 -7.36
C VAL A 57 -5.22 -3.82 -7.00
N GLY A 58 -5.94 -4.23 -5.96
CA GLY A 58 -7.15 -3.52 -5.51
C GLY A 58 -6.88 -2.11 -4.98
N PHE A 59 -5.71 -1.87 -4.39
CA PHE A 59 -5.33 -0.52 -3.95
C PHE A 59 -4.89 0.36 -5.12
N ILE A 60 -4.22 -0.21 -6.12
CA ILE A 60 -3.85 0.50 -7.36
C ILE A 60 -5.12 0.97 -8.08
N TRP A 61 -6.11 0.08 -8.24
CA TRP A 61 -7.40 0.44 -8.83
C TRP A 61 -8.15 1.51 -8.02
N ALA A 62 -8.17 1.41 -6.69
CA ALA A 62 -8.81 2.42 -5.85
C ALA A 62 -8.14 3.80 -5.97
N ILE A 63 -6.80 3.83 -6.11
CA ILE A 63 -6.06 5.07 -6.36
C ILE A 63 -6.42 5.65 -7.72
N ASP A 64 -6.45 4.82 -8.77
CA ASP A 64 -6.83 5.24 -10.12
C ASP A 64 -8.20 5.92 -10.13
N ARG A 65 -9.20 5.28 -9.51
CA ARG A 65 -10.55 5.87 -9.38
C ARG A 65 -10.58 7.17 -8.59
N ALA A 66 -9.76 7.28 -7.53
CA ALA A 66 -9.68 8.51 -6.75
C ALA A 66 -9.05 9.66 -7.55
N VAL A 67 -8.07 9.37 -8.40
CA VAL A 67 -7.46 10.35 -9.30
C VAL A 67 -8.45 10.77 -10.37
N THR A 68 -9.13 9.83 -11.04
CA THR A 68 -10.15 10.15 -12.06
C THR A 68 -11.27 11.01 -11.48
N ALA A 69 -11.74 10.71 -10.27
CA ALA A 69 -12.80 11.47 -9.62
C ALA A 69 -12.36 12.89 -9.19
N THR A 70 -11.05 13.14 -9.05
CA THR A 70 -10.52 14.47 -8.73
C THR A 70 -10.37 15.34 -9.99
N LEU A 71 -10.31 14.73 -11.17
CA LEU A 71 -10.15 15.40 -12.47
C LEU A 71 -11.48 15.64 -13.22
N ALA A 72 -12.59 15.14 -12.68
CA ALA A 72 -13.95 15.35 -13.16
C ALA A 72 -14.63 16.46 -12.38
#